data_AF-A0A8S3REI4-F1
#
_entry.id   AF-A0A8S3REI4-F1
#
_cell.length_a   1.000
_cell.length_b   1.000
_cell.length_c   1.000
_cell.angle_alpha   90.00
_cell.angle_beta   90.00
_cell.angle_gamma   90.00
#
_symmetry.space_group_name_H-M   'P 1'
#
loop_
_entity.id
_entity.type
_entity.pdbx_description
1 polymer ?
#
loop_
_entity_poly.entity_id
_entity_poly.type
_entity_poly.pdbx_seq_one_letter_code
_entity_poly.pdbx_strand_id
1 'polypeptide(L)'
;MEKINARLEELRQAIGERTTPLDAEKQSKWWNSHIFKRGVDKDISIDGYINYLEGIYNPADMEGKMRPVITGFFNFFSTPEFRKQNQPIIEEDFIKFWTILKNMDKLHCRRSFIRHFLNPLTMASFLEDFVAFLSYNDFFDENTTRVHNLLKPPGK
;
A
#
# COMPACT_ATOMS: atom_id res chain seq x y z
N MET A 1 -15.20 3.88 9.30
CA MET A 1 -14.28 4.98 8.97
C MET A 1 -13.25 5.23 10.07
N GLU A 2 -13.63 5.53 11.33
CA GLU A 2 -12.66 5.86 12.41
C GLU A 2 -11.54 4.84 12.62
N LYS A 3 -11.86 3.52 12.65
CA LYS A 3 -10.84 2.47 12.80
C LYS A 3 -9.85 2.38 11.63
N ILE A 4 -10.28 2.73 10.42
CA ILE A 4 -9.42 2.73 9.22
C ILE A 4 -8.51 3.95 9.27
N ASN A 5 -9.06 5.13 9.60
CA ASN A 5 -8.29 6.37 9.72
C ASN A 5 -7.21 6.25 10.79
N ALA A 6 -7.54 5.70 11.96
CA ALA A 6 -6.57 5.49 13.04
C ALA A 6 -5.41 4.57 12.60
N ARG A 7 -5.70 3.48 11.88
CA ARG A 7 -4.68 2.55 11.37
C ARG A 7 -3.81 3.17 10.28
N LEU A 8 -4.41 3.97 9.39
CA LEU A 8 -3.66 4.68 8.35
C LEU A 8 -2.73 5.74 8.96
N GLU A 9 -3.18 6.41 10.02
CA GLU A 9 -2.35 7.37 10.76
C GLU A 9 -1.23 6.68 11.55
N GLU A 10 -1.53 5.56 12.21
CA GLU A 10 -0.51 4.71 12.85
C GLU A 10 0.55 4.27 11.85
N LEU A 11 0.13 3.85 10.66
CA LEU A 11 1.04 3.43 9.58
C LEU A 11 1.92 4.59 9.10
N ARG A 12 1.37 5.81 9.01
CA ARG A 12 2.09 7.02 8.61
C ARG A 12 3.16 7.44 9.62
N GLN A 13 2.90 7.22 10.90
CA GLN A 13 3.86 7.49 11.97
C GLN A 13 4.93 6.40 12.07
N ALA A 14 4.53 5.15 11.81
CA ALA A 14 5.43 4.02 11.91
C ALA A 14 6.40 3.93 10.73
N ILE A 15 6.01 4.43 9.55
CA ILE A 15 6.74 4.21 8.30
C ILE A 15 6.84 5.51 7.53
N GLY A 16 8.03 6.11 7.59
CA GLY A 16 8.38 7.37 6.93
C GLY A 16 8.73 8.48 7.91
N GLU A 17 9.05 9.65 7.38
CA GLU A 17 9.52 10.80 8.17
C GLU A 17 8.39 11.57 8.87
N ARG A 18 7.13 11.17 8.67
CA ARG A 18 5.95 11.92 9.10
C ARG A 18 5.48 11.47 10.50
N THR A 19 6.30 11.72 11.51
CA THR A 19 6.11 11.23 12.89
C THR A 19 5.06 11.99 13.71
N THR A 20 4.66 13.21 13.30
CA THR A 20 3.68 14.01 14.06
C THR A 20 2.26 13.72 13.60
N PRO A 21 1.33 13.31 14.49
CA PRO A 21 -0.06 13.05 14.12
C PRO A 21 -0.77 14.26 13.50
N LEU A 22 -1.58 14.03 12.48
CA LEU A 22 -2.61 15.01 12.09
C LEU A 22 -3.76 14.95 13.11
N ASP A 23 -4.43 16.08 13.36
CA ASP A 23 -5.69 16.04 14.12
C ASP A 23 -6.78 15.32 13.33
N ALA A 24 -7.76 14.74 14.03
CA ALA A 24 -8.78 13.88 13.44
C ALA A 24 -9.61 14.57 12.33
N GLU A 25 -9.85 15.87 12.45
CA GLU A 25 -10.58 16.65 11.44
C GLU A 25 -9.73 16.84 10.17
N LYS A 26 -8.45 17.19 10.32
CA LYS A 26 -7.50 17.29 9.22
C LYS A 26 -7.21 15.95 8.56
N GLN A 27 -7.17 14.86 9.33
CA GLN A 27 -7.06 13.50 8.79
C GLN A 27 -8.19 13.23 7.79
N SER A 28 -9.45 13.41 8.21
CA SER A 28 -10.63 13.17 7.35
C SER A 28 -10.61 14.00 6.06
N LYS A 29 -10.32 15.30 6.17
CA LYS A 29 -10.18 16.19 5.00
C LYS A 29 -9.06 15.75 4.07
N TRP A 30 -7.93 15.32 4.63
CA TRP A 30 -6.79 14.84 3.87
C TRP A 30 -7.11 13.52 3.14
N TRP A 31 -7.75 12.56 3.82
CA TRP A 31 -8.17 11.28 3.22
C TRP A 31 -9.09 11.48 2.01
N ASN A 32 -10.11 12.32 2.17
CA ASN A 32 -11.11 12.55 1.13
C ASN A 32 -10.51 13.24 -0.10
N SER A 33 -9.54 14.14 0.11
CA SER A 33 -8.89 14.88 -0.97
C SER A 33 -7.80 14.10 -1.69
N HIS A 34 -7.08 13.20 -1.01
CA HIS A 34 -5.89 12.55 -1.56
C HIS A 34 -6.04 11.06 -1.86
N ILE A 35 -6.80 10.32 -1.05
CA ILE A 35 -6.94 8.86 -1.15
C ILE A 35 -8.28 8.47 -1.78
N PHE A 36 -9.38 9.01 -1.26
CA PHE A 36 -10.71 8.62 -1.72
C PHE A 36 -11.21 9.45 -2.90
N LYS A 37 -10.56 10.59 -3.22
CA LYS A 37 -10.84 11.50 -4.36
C LYS A 37 -12.33 11.65 -4.69
N ARG A 38 -13.18 11.67 -3.67
CA ARG A 38 -14.62 11.78 -3.81
C ARG A 38 -15.03 12.78 -2.76
N GLY A 39 -15.57 13.90 -3.24
CA GLY A 39 -16.01 14.99 -2.39
C GLY A 39 -16.83 14.49 -1.20
N VAL A 40 -16.87 15.33 -0.17
CA VAL A 40 -17.52 15.10 1.13
C VAL A 40 -18.82 14.27 0.98
N ASP A 41 -18.93 13.18 1.75
CA ASP A 41 -20.12 12.32 1.90
C ASP A 41 -20.50 11.35 0.75
N LYS A 42 -19.55 10.98 -0.13
CA LYS A 42 -19.77 9.91 -1.12
C LYS A 42 -19.06 8.60 -0.73
N ASP A 43 -19.74 7.76 0.04
CA ASP A 43 -19.29 6.40 0.30
C ASP A 43 -19.34 5.56 -0.99
N ILE A 44 -18.24 4.84 -1.26
CA ILE A 44 -18.21 3.77 -2.26
C ILE A 44 -18.57 2.46 -1.56
N SER A 45 -19.63 1.80 -1.99
CA SER A 45 -19.80 0.38 -1.67
C SER A 45 -18.70 -0.43 -2.35
N ILE A 46 -18.27 -1.53 -1.74
CA ILE A 46 -17.28 -2.45 -2.35
C ILE A 46 -17.71 -2.81 -3.77
N ASP A 47 -19.00 -3.07 -3.98
CA ASP A 47 -19.56 -3.36 -5.30
C ASP A 47 -19.43 -2.18 -6.27
N GLY A 48 -19.63 -0.94 -5.80
CA GLY A 48 -19.40 0.27 -6.60
C GLY A 48 -17.93 0.48 -6.96
N TYR A 49 -17.00 0.02 -6.13
CA TYR A 49 -15.57 0.01 -6.43
C TYR A 49 -15.23 -1.05 -7.48
N ILE A 50 -15.73 -2.27 -7.28
CA ILE A 50 -15.51 -3.40 -8.20
C ILE A 50 -16.08 -3.06 -9.57
N ASN A 51 -17.33 -2.59 -9.65
CA ASN A 51 -17.95 -2.18 -10.92
C ASN A 51 -17.19 -1.03 -11.60
N TYR A 52 -16.63 -0.10 -10.82
CA TYR A 52 -15.78 0.96 -11.37
C TYR A 52 -14.49 0.37 -11.95
N LEU A 53 -13.79 -0.50 -11.20
CA LEU A 53 -12.58 -1.17 -11.65
C LEU A 53 -12.81 -2.03 -12.89
N GLU A 54 -13.88 -2.83 -12.91
CA GLU A 54 -14.31 -3.64 -14.04
C GLU A 54 -14.69 -2.78 -15.25
N GLY A 55 -15.37 -1.64 -15.02
CA GLY A 55 -15.74 -0.70 -16.07
C GLY A 55 -14.56 0.06 -16.69
N ILE A 56 -13.45 0.21 -15.96
CA ILE A 56 -12.20 0.78 -16.49
C ILE A 56 -11.18 -0.30 -16.88
N TYR A 57 -11.55 -1.57 -16.76
CA TYR A 57 -10.66 -2.71 -16.95
C TYR A 57 -10.29 -2.84 -18.42
N ASN A 58 -9.13 -2.28 -18.76
CA ASN A 58 -8.42 -2.56 -19.98
C ASN A 58 -7.01 -2.98 -19.57
N PRO A 59 -6.64 -4.28 -19.70
CA PRO A 59 -5.32 -4.78 -19.32
C PRO A 59 -4.18 -3.98 -19.93
N ALA A 60 -4.36 -3.42 -21.13
CA ALA A 60 -3.35 -2.62 -21.82
C ALA A 60 -3.08 -1.24 -21.17
N ASP A 61 -3.97 -0.75 -20.30
CA ASP A 61 -3.87 0.56 -19.64
C ASP A 61 -3.93 0.47 -18.11
N MET A 62 -3.93 -0.75 -17.55
CA MET A 62 -4.12 -0.95 -16.11
C MET A 62 -2.97 -0.35 -15.31
N GLU A 63 -1.73 -0.53 -15.75
CA GLU A 63 -0.55 0.07 -15.13
C GLU A 63 -0.64 1.61 -15.13
N GLY A 64 -1.00 2.21 -16.26
CA GLY A 64 -1.16 3.66 -16.41
C GLY A 64 -2.21 4.24 -15.46
N LYS A 65 -3.28 3.49 -15.17
CA LYS A 65 -4.33 3.88 -14.22
C LYS A 65 -3.96 3.61 -12.76
N MET A 66 -3.31 2.48 -12.47
CA MET A 66 -3.00 2.05 -11.10
C MET A 66 -1.77 2.73 -10.52
N ARG A 67 -0.73 2.96 -11.33
CA ARG A 67 0.52 3.59 -10.87
C ARG A 67 0.30 4.94 -10.19
N PRO A 68 -0.50 5.89 -10.72
CA PRO A 68 -0.80 7.14 -10.01
C PRO A 68 -1.51 6.93 -8.67
N VAL A 69 -2.42 5.96 -8.58
CA VAL A 69 -3.17 5.64 -7.35
C VAL A 69 -2.23 5.06 -6.29
N ILE A 70 -1.42 4.08 -6.67
CA ILE A 70 -0.46 3.41 -5.79
C ILE A 70 0.65 4.38 -5.37
N THR A 71 1.14 5.20 -6.30
CA THR A 71 2.08 6.28 -5.97
C THR A 71 1.46 7.25 -4.96
N GLY A 72 0.19 7.62 -5.13
CA GLY A 72 -0.55 8.43 -4.15
C GLY A 72 -0.62 7.77 -2.77
N PHE A 73 -0.87 6.46 -2.73
CA PHE A 73 -0.85 5.67 -1.50
C PHE A 73 0.54 5.64 -0.84
N PHE A 74 1.63 5.53 -1.59
CA PHE A 74 2.98 5.56 -1.02
C PHE A 74 3.42 6.98 -0.62
N ASN A 75 2.98 8.02 -1.33
CA ASN A 75 3.15 9.44 -0.97
C ASN A 75 2.52 9.79 0.37
N PHE A 76 1.54 9.00 0.78
CA PHE A 76 0.87 9.22 2.03
C PHE A 76 1.77 8.89 3.24
N PHE A 77 2.42 7.72 3.23
CA PHE A 77 3.29 7.27 4.32
C PHE A 77 4.70 7.85 4.20
N SER A 78 5.21 8.02 2.98
CA SER A 78 6.59 8.45 2.73
C SER A 78 6.67 9.82 2.07
N THR A 79 7.79 10.53 2.27
CA THR A 79 8.11 11.76 1.53
C THR A 79 8.66 11.44 0.14
N PRO A 80 8.45 12.28 -0.88
CA PRO A 80 9.12 12.16 -2.17
C PRO A 80 10.65 12.06 -2.04
N GLU A 81 11.21 12.76 -1.05
CA GLU A 81 12.62 12.77 -0.72
C GLU A 81 13.06 11.38 -0.22
N PHE A 82 12.34 10.79 0.74
CA PHE A 82 12.60 9.44 1.25
C PHE A 82 12.58 8.38 0.14
N ARG A 83 11.66 8.50 -0.82
CA ARG A 83 11.61 7.58 -1.98
C ARG A 83 12.76 7.78 -2.95
N LYS A 84 13.13 9.03 -3.26
CA LYS A 84 14.24 9.35 -4.17
C LYS A 84 15.59 8.89 -3.63
N GLN A 85 15.73 8.82 -2.32
CA GLN A 85 16.97 8.41 -1.66
C GLN A 85 17.20 6.88 -1.70
N ASN A 86 16.25 6.09 -2.22
CA ASN A 86 16.33 4.62 -2.21
C ASN A 86 16.71 4.06 -0.83
N GLN A 87 16.19 4.68 0.24
CA GLN A 87 16.47 4.21 1.59
C GLN A 87 15.94 2.78 1.77
N PRO A 88 16.74 1.86 2.32
CA PRO A 88 16.29 0.51 2.62
C PRO A 88 15.19 0.49 3.68
N ILE A 89 14.10 -0.20 3.39
CA ILE A 89 13.11 -0.67 4.35
C ILE A 89 13.74 -1.86 5.08
N ILE A 90 14.04 -1.67 6.36
CA ILE A 90 14.54 -2.74 7.22
C ILE A 90 13.42 -3.70 7.61
N GLU A 91 13.79 -4.91 8.06
CA GLU A 91 12.84 -5.96 8.47
C GLU A 91 11.78 -5.43 9.46
N GLU A 92 12.20 -4.62 10.43
CA GLU A 92 11.29 -4.09 11.45
C GLU A 92 10.18 -3.22 10.84
N ASP A 93 10.53 -2.34 9.91
CA ASP A 93 9.58 -1.46 9.24
C ASP A 93 8.66 -2.24 8.32
N PHE A 94 9.17 -3.27 7.63
CA PHE A 94 8.35 -4.18 6.84
C PHE A 94 7.32 -4.92 7.71
N ILE A 95 7.72 -5.45 8.87
CA ILE A 95 6.82 -6.14 9.79
C ILE A 95 5.77 -5.15 10.34
N LYS A 96 6.17 -3.94 10.74
CA LYS A 96 5.25 -2.88 11.17
C LYS A 96 4.24 -2.55 10.07
N PHE A 97 4.68 -2.46 8.81
CA PHE A 97 3.81 -2.12 7.68
C PHE A 97 2.63 -3.07 7.59
N TRP A 98 2.92 -4.37 7.54
CA TRP A 98 1.90 -5.39 7.29
C TRP A 98 1.05 -5.72 8.50
N THR A 99 1.62 -5.60 9.71
CA THR A 99 0.86 -5.74 10.95
C THR A 99 -0.15 -4.60 11.10
N ILE A 100 0.25 -3.35 10.83
CA ILE A 100 -0.67 -2.20 10.93
C ILE A 100 -1.69 -2.24 9.77
N LEU A 101 -1.24 -2.47 8.52
CA LEU A 101 -2.09 -2.39 7.32
C LEU A 101 -3.11 -3.54 7.23
N LYS A 102 -2.73 -4.79 7.56
CA LYS A 102 -3.59 -5.97 7.36
C LYS A 102 -3.72 -6.85 8.62
N ASN A 103 -3.17 -6.45 9.77
CA ASN A 103 -3.18 -7.25 10.99
C ASN A 103 -2.56 -8.64 10.77
N MET A 104 -1.48 -8.68 9.98
CA MET A 104 -0.75 -9.93 9.73
C MET A 104 0.04 -10.39 10.95
N ASP A 105 0.23 -11.70 11.06
CA ASP A 105 1.13 -12.28 12.06
C ASP A 105 2.59 -11.86 11.82
N LYS A 106 3.28 -11.45 12.90
CA LYS A 106 4.67 -10.97 12.84
C LYS A 106 5.63 -12.04 12.35
N LEU A 107 5.42 -13.31 12.76
CA LEU A 107 6.29 -14.42 12.34
C LEU A 107 6.13 -14.71 10.85
N HIS A 108 4.90 -14.65 10.33
CA HIS A 108 4.63 -14.73 8.88
C HIS A 108 5.30 -13.59 8.10
N CYS A 109 5.18 -12.34 8.57
CA CYS A 109 5.83 -11.19 7.94
C CYS A 109 7.36 -11.37 7.90
N ARG A 110 7.99 -11.75 9.01
CA ARG A 110 9.43 -12.00 9.08
C ARG A 110 9.88 -13.09 8.11
N ARG A 111 9.17 -14.23 8.10
CA ARG A 111 9.48 -15.33 7.17
C ARG A 111 9.37 -14.89 5.71
N SER A 112 8.35 -14.10 5.39
CA SER A 112 8.13 -13.58 4.05
C SER A 112 9.21 -12.58 3.64
N PHE A 113 9.63 -11.68 4.53
CA PHE A 113 10.73 -10.74 4.29
C PHE A 113 12.01 -11.49 3.91
N ILE A 114 12.43 -12.45 4.74
CA ILE A 114 13.64 -13.25 4.51
C ILE A 114 13.53 -14.08 3.22
N ARG A 115 12.36 -14.65 2.92
CA ARG A 115 12.20 -15.58 1.79
C ARG A 115 12.04 -14.89 0.44
N HIS A 116 11.41 -13.72 0.43
CA HIS A 116 10.93 -13.09 -0.82
C HIS A 116 11.54 -11.71 -1.08
N PHE A 117 12.18 -11.07 -0.09
CA PHE A 117 12.71 -9.71 -0.19
C PHE A 117 14.21 -9.69 0.18
N LEU A 118 15.01 -10.48 -0.54
CA LEU A 118 16.44 -10.76 -0.27
C LEU A 118 17.42 -9.64 -0.69
N ASN A 119 17.03 -8.77 -1.61
CA ASN A 119 17.77 -7.56 -1.97
C ASN A 119 17.35 -6.41 -1.05
N PRO A 120 18.15 -5.32 -0.90
CA PRO A 120 17.71 -4.16 -0.11
C PRO A 120 16.36 -3.66 -0.64
N LEU A 121 15.31 -4.01 0.09
CA LEU A 121 13.95 -3.58 -0.21
C LEU A 121 13.95 -2.09 0.01
N THR A 122 13.68 -1.31 -1.02
CA THR A 122 13.55 0.15 -0.91
C THR A 122 12.09 0.53 -1.04
N MET A 123 11.73 1.73 -0.58
CA MET A 123 10.37 2.23 -0.80
C MET A 123 10.02 2.34 -2.29
N ALA A 124 11.01 2.58 -3.15
CA ALA A 124 10.84 2.58 -4.60
C ALA A 124 10.56 1.17 -5.15
N SER A 125 11.36 0.17 -4.80
CA SER A 125 11.12 -1.21 -5.25
C SER A 125 9.82 -1.78 -4.68
N PHE A 126 9.47 -1.42 -3.44
CA PHE A 126 8.23 -1.84 -2.81
C PHE A 126 6.99 -1.20 -3.47
N LEU A 127 7.10 0.03 -3.96
CA LEU A 127 6.06 0.64 -4.80
C LEU A 127 5.90 -0.14 -6.11
N GLU A 128 7.00 -0.47 -6.80
CA GLU A 128 6.94 -1.26 -8.04
C GLU A 128 6.34 -2.65 -7.81
N ASP A 129 6.62 -3.29 -6.66
CA ASP A 129 5.98 -4.54 -6.26
C ASP A 129 4.44 -4.41 -6.19
N PHE A 130 3.93 -3.31 -5.63
CA PHE A 130 2.48 -3.05 -5.58
C PHE A 130 1.89 -2.70 -6.95
N VAL A 131 2.62 -1.91 -7.75
CA VAL A 131 2.19 -1.57 -9.12
C VAL A 131 2.05 -2.83 -9.94
N ALA A 132 3.08 -3.69 -9.94
CA ALA A 132 3.05 -4.94 -10.67
C ALA A 132 1.88 -5.82 -10.20
N PHE A 133 1.75 -6.03 -8.88
CA PHE A 133 0.70 -6.85 -8.29
C PHE A 133 -0.73 -6.41 -8.64
N LEU A 134 -0.97 -5.11 -8.77
CA LEU A 134 -2.30 -4.56 -9.06
C LEU A 134 -2.54 -4.24 -10.54
N SER A 135 -1.51 -4.34 -11.38
CA SER A 135 -1.58 -3.97 -12.81
C SER A 135 -1.52 -5.18 -13.74
N TYR A 136 -0.85 -6.27 -13.33
CA TYR A 136 -0.71 -7.47 -14.16
C TYR A 136 -1.54 -8.63 -13.60
N ASN A 137 -2.36 -9.25 -14.46
CA ASN A 137 -3.15 -10.44 -14.10
C ASN A 137 -2.31 -11.73 -14.06
N ASP A 138 -1.19 -11.66 -14.74
CA ASP A 138 -0.33 -12.77 -15.04
C ASP A 138 0.83 -12.72 -14.05
N PHE A 139 0.76 -13.54 -12.99
CA PHE A 139 1.75 -13.64 -11.90
C PHE A 139 3.11 -14.21 -12.37
N PHE A 140 3.58 -13.83 -13.55
CA PHE A 140 4.82 -14.33 -14.16
C PHE A 140 6.04 -13.49 -13.81
N ASP A 141 5.87 -12.29 -13.28
CA ASP A 141 6.97 -11.44 -12.83
C ASP A 141 7.26 -11.59 -11.32
N GLU A 142 8.51 -11.34 -10.94
CA GLU A 142 9.01 -11.52 -9.59
C GLU A 142 8.33 -10.56 -8.59
N ASN A 143 8.05 -9.33 -9.02
CA ASN A 143 7.50 -8.25 -8.20
C ASN A 143 6.04 -8.56 -7.79
N THR A 144 5.21 -8.95 -8.75
CA THR A 144 3.83 -9.42 -8.56
C THR A 144 3.79 -10.64 -7.62
N THR A 145 4.75 -11.56 -7.77
CA THR A 145 4.81 -12.80 -7.00
C THR A 145 5.14 -12.58 -5.52
N ARG A 146 5.99 -11.60 -5.20
CA ARG A 146 6.39 -11.29 -3.82
C ARG A 146 5.22 -10.85 -2.94
N VAL A 147 4.45 -9.87 -3.39
CA VAL A 147 3.28 -9.35 -2.66
C VAL A 147 2.18 -10.42 -2.60
N HIS A 148 1.97 -11.14 -3.70
CA HIS A 148 1.00 -12.23 -3.72
C HIS A 148 1.31 -13.34 -2.71
N ASN A 149 2.56 -13.81 -2.63
CA ASN A 149 2.97 -14.85 -1.68
C ASN A 149 2.85 -14.40 -0.22
N LEU A 150 3.08 -13.13 0.06
CA LEU A 150 2.86 -12.56 1.38
C LEU A 150 1.37 -12.52 1.75
N LEU A 151 0.51 -12.16 0.79
CA LEU A 151 -0.94 -12.02 1.00
C LEU A 151 -1.67 -13.36 1.02
N LYS A 152 -1.08 -14.42 0.44
CA LYS A 152 -1.60 -15.78 0.52
C LYS A 152 -1.70 -16.20 1.99
N PRO A 153 -2.85 -16.77 2.42
CA PRO A 153 -2.94 -17.38 3.73
C PRO A 153 -1.85 -18.45 3.87
N PRO A 154 -1.23 -18.61 5.06
CA PRO A 154 -0.43 -19.81 5.31
C PRO A 154 -1.34 -21.01 5.03
N GLY A 155 -0.90 -21.90 4.14
CA GLY A 155 -1.66 -23.08 3.75
C GLY A 155 -2.11 -23.83 5.01
N LYS A 156 -3.40 -24.17 5.07
CA LYS A 156 -3.89 -25.18 6.00
C LYS A 156 -3.30 -26.54 5.64
#